data_AF-Q6XW80-F1
#
_entry.id   AF-Q6XW80-F1
#
_cell.length_a   1.000
_cell.length_b   1.000
_cell.length_c   1.000
_cell.angle_alpha   90.00
_cell.angle_beta   90.00
_cell.angle_gamma   90.00
#
_symmetry.space_group_name_H-M   'P 1'
#
loop_
_entity.id
_entity.type
_entity.pdbx_description
1 polymer ?
#
loop_
_entity_poly.entity_id
_entity_poly.type
_entity_poly.pdbx_seq_one_letter_code
_entity_poly.pdbx_strand_id
1 'polypeptide(L)'
;CFLYLAHFPEDSEIVLTDLFHYWAAEEIYDGSTIEDSGENYLEELVRRNLVIADKNYLSRRLEHFHMHDMMREVCLSKAKEENFLQIIKVPTSTSTINAQSPSRSRRLTIRSGKAFHILGHKYNKKVRSLIVLGLEEDFWIQSASVFQNLPLLRVLDLTEVKFKGGKLPSSIGGLIHLRFLSLYDAGVSHLPSSIGNLKLLLYLNLSVAIEEPVHVPNVLKEMLELRNLFLPLFMHDKTKLELCDLVNLEYLWGFSTQYSSVTDLLRMTKLRSLSVSLRERCTFETLSSSLRELRNLETLHLNF
;
A
#
# COMPACT_ATOMS: atom_id res chain seq x y z
N CYS A 1 -3.15 -11.56 -13.48
CA CYS A 1 -2.22 -10.42 -13.67
C CYS A 1 -2.77 -9.38 -14.64
N PHE A 2 -2.96 -9.68 -15.95
CA PHE A 2 -3.41 -8.69 -16.95
C PHE A 2 -4.69 -7.91 -16.58
N LEU A 3 -5.80 -8.58 -16.22
CA LEU A 3 -7.06 -7.89 -15.86
C LEU A 3 -6.93 -6.97 -14.64
N TYR A 4 -5.89 -7.14 -13.83
CA TYR A 4 -5.61 -6.25 -12.70
C TYR A 4 -5.23 -4.85 -13.18
N LEU A 5 -4.72 -4.72 -14.40
CA LEU A 5 -4.33 -3.43 -14.94
C LEU A 5 -5.54 -2.54 -15.27
N ALA A 6 -6.75 -3.12 -15.36
CA ALA A 6 -8.00 -2.38 -15.53
C ALA A 6 -8.33 -1.40 -14.37
N HIS A 7 -7.69 -1.57 -13.20
CA HIS A 7 -7.86 -0.63 -12.07
C HIS A 7 -7.32 0.75 -12.41
N PHE A 8 -6.26 0.84 -13.20
CA PHE A 8 -5.55 2.08 -13.44
C PHE A 8 -6.23 2.92 -14.54
N PRO A 9 -6.21 4.26 -14.43
CA PRO A 9 -6.74 5.12 -15.47
C PRO A 9 -5.88 5.07 -16.74
N GLU A 10 -6.25 5.89 -17.73
CA GLU A 10 -5.45 6.03 -18.95
C GLU A 10 -4.18 6.79 -18.63
N ASP A 11 -3.08 6.46 -19.30
CA ASP A 11 -1.78 7.13 -19.20
C ASP A 11 -1.15 7.22 -17.79
N SER A 12 -1.75 6.63 -16.77
CA SER A 12 -1.16 6.61 -15.43
C SER A 12 0.11 5.77 -15.43
N GLU A 13 1.16 6.33 -14.82
CA GLU A 13 2.32 5.56 -14.41
C GLU A 13 1.90 4.57 -13.33
N ILE A 14 2.14 3.28 -13.58
CA ILE A 14 1.84 2.22 -12.61
C ILE A 14 3.14 1.84 -11.91
N VAL A 15 3.19 2.09 -10.61
CA VAL A 15 4.31 1.67 -9.74
C VAL A 15 4.31 0.14 -9.63
N LEU A 16 5.40 -0.48 -10.06
CA LEU A 16 5.50 -1.94 -10.15
C LEU A 16 5.47 -2.64 -8.79
N THR A 17 6.17 -2.05 -7.82
CA THR A 17 6.25 -2.59 -6.47
C THR A 17 4.84 -2.73 -5.88
N ASP A 18 4.01 -1.69 -5.95
CA ASP A 18 2.64 -1.76 -5.43
C ASP A 18 1.80 -2.81 -6.15
N LEU A 19 1.91 -2.91 -7.48
CA LEU A 19 1.19 -3.93 -8.25
C LEU A 19 1.55 -5.36 -7.84
N PHE A 20 2.83 -5.65 -7.63
CA PHE A 20 3.28 -6.98 -7.19
C PHE A 20 2.76 -7.30 -5.79
N HIS A 21 2.74 -6.31 -4.90
CA HIS A 21 2.20 -6.47 -3.57
C HIS A 21 0.68 -6.61 -3.56
N TYR A 22 -0.06 -5.95 -4.48
CA TYR A 22 -1.48 -6.20 -4.68
C TYR A 22 -1.73 -7.67 -5.07
N TRP A 23 -0.95 -8.20 -6.02
CA TRP A 23 -1.08 -9.58 -6.46
C TRP A 23 -0.75 -10.58 -5.36
N ALA A 24 0.30 -10.32 -4.57
CA ALA A 24 0.66 -11.15 -3.42
C ALA A 24 -0.41 -11.12 -2.32
N ALA A 25 -0.93 -9.93 -1.99
CA ALA A 25 -2.00 -9.76 -1.01
C ALA A 25 -3.30 -10.48 -1.42
N GLU A 26 -3.56 -10.58 -2.72
CA GLU A 26 -4.69 -11.32 -3.27
C GLU A 26 -4.41 -12.82 -3.51
N GLU A 27 -3.19 -13.31 -3.25
CA GLU A 27 -2.76 -14.69 -3.52
C GLU A 27 -2.96 -15.07 -5.01
N ILE A 28 -2.60 -14.16 -5.92
CA ILE A 28 -2.70 -14.41 -7.37
C ILE A 28 -1.61 -15.38 -7.86
N TYR A 29 -0.50 -15.47 -7.15
CA TYR A 29 0.58 -16.42 -7.41
C TYR A 29 1.21 -16.90 -6.09
N ASP A 30 1.77 -18.12 -6.09
CA ASP A 30 2.31 -18.83 -4.91
C ASP A 30 3.82 -18.60 -4.70
N GLY A 31 4.30 -17.40 -5.04
CA GLY A 31 5.71 -17.07 -5.15
C GLY A 31 6.46 -17.01 -3.82
N SER A 32 7.69 -17.55 -3.77
CA SER A 32 8.57 -17.47 -2.61
C SER A 32 8.99 -16.03 -2.28
N THR A 33 9.11 -15.19 -3.31
CA THR A 33 9.53 -13.79 -3.29
C THR A 33 8.57 -13.00 -4.19
N ILE A 34 7.96 -11.95 -3.63
CA ILE A 34 6.93 -11.12 -4.30
C ILE A 34 7.51 -10.48 -5.57
N GLU A 35 8.74 -9.96 -5.48
CA GLU A 35 9.41 -9.29 -6.59
C GLU A 35 9.76 -10.26 -7.72
N ASP A 36 10.54 -11.32 -7.47
CA ASP A 36 10.94 -12.27 -8.53
C ASP A 36 9.72 -12.86 -9.26
N SER A 37 8.66 -13.16 -8.52
CA SER A 37 7.44 -13.70 -9.11
C SER A 37 6.70 -12.62 -9.92
N GLY A 38 6.58 -11.42 -9.38
CA GLY A 38 5.98 -10.26 -10.05
C GLY A 38 6.71 -9.90 -11.35
N GLU A 39 8.04 -9.87 -11.33
CA GLU A 39 8.89 -9.60 -12.48
C GLU A 39 8.70 -10.63 -13.59
N ASN A 40 8.64 -11.93 -13.28
CA ASN A 40 8.36 -12.97 -14.27
C ASN A 40 6.99 -12.76 -14.96
N TYR A 41 5.96 -12.38 -14.20
CA TYR A 41 4.65 -12.06 -14.80
C TYR A 41 4.71 -10.81 -15.66
N LEU A 42 5.42 -9.76 -15.21
CA LEU A 42 5.59 -8.54 -15.98
C LEU A 42 6.35 -8.81 -17.29
N GLU A 43 7.42 -9.59 -17.25
CA GLU A 43 8.21 -9.96 -18.43
C GLU A 43 7.34 -10.67 -19.46
N GLU A 44 6.46 -11.58 -19.05
CA GLU A 44 5.49 -12.22 -19.95
C GLU A 44 4.49 -11.22 -20.53
N LEU A 45 4.04 -10.21 -19.77
CA LEU A 45 3.15 -9.17 -20.28
C LEU A 45 3.86 -8.30 -21.33
N VAL A 46 5.12 -7.93 -21.08
CA VAL A 46 5.97 -7.18 -22.02
C VAL A 46 6.25 -8.01 -23.27
N ARG A 47 6.63 -9.28 -23.12
CA ARG A 47 6.93 -10.21 -24.24
C ARG A 47 5.72 -10.41 -25.17
N ARG A 48 4.52 -10.30 -24.64
CA ARG A 48 3.26 -10.36 -25.39
C ARG A 48 2.78 -9.02 -25.92
N ASN A 49 3.57 -7.95 -25.78
CA ASN A 49 3.24 -6.58 -26.16
C ASN A 49 1.93 -6.08 -25.52
N LEU A 50 1.64 -6.50 -24.29
CA LEU A 50 0.43 -6.08 -23.55
C LEU A 50 0.68 -4.78 -22.77
N VAL A 51 1.95 -4.50 -22.44
CA VAL A 51 2.40 -3.34 -21.67
C VAL A 51 3.76 -2.85 -22.20
N ILE A 52 4.00 -1.54 -22.05
CA ILE A 52 5.27 -0.88 -22.35
C ILE A 52 5.95 -0.61 -21.00
N ALA A 53 7.07 -1.28 -20.74
CA ALA A 53 7.88 -0.99 -19.56
C ALA A 53 8.92 0.08 -19.90
N ASP A 54 9.00 1.14 -19.07
CA ASP A 54 10.05 2.12 -19.22
C ASP A 54 11.35 1.56 -18.62
N LYS A 55 12.37 1.41 -19.46
CA LYS A 55 13.68 0.92 -19.01
C LYS A 55 14.47 2.10 -18.49
N ASN A 56 14.39 2.35 -17.19
CA ASN A 56 15.32 3.27 -16.55
C ASN A 56 16.75 2.70 -16.69
N TYR A 57 17.59 3.33 -17.50
CA TYR A 57 18.90 2.79 -17.92
C TYR A 57 19.93 2.64 -16.78
N LEU A 58 19.71 3.28 -15.63
CA LEU A 58 20.65 3.34 -14.50
C LEU A 58 20.32 2.36 -13.36
N SER A 59 19.04 2.03 -13.21
CA SER A 59 18.54 1.07 -12.23
C SER A 59 18.13 -0.17 -12.99
N ARG A 60 18.78 -1.31 -12.76
CA ARG A 60 18.38 -2.59 -13.36
C ARG A 60 16.96 -3.05 -12.97
N ARG A 61 16.19 -2.22 -12.24
CA ARG A 61 14.81 -2.46 -11.82
C ARG A 61 13.87 -1.54 -12.61
N LEU A 62 12.86 -2.15 -13.23
CA LEU A 62 11.75 -1.42 -13.82
C LEU A 62 10.95 -0.78 -12.67
N GLU A 63 10.73 0.53 -12.72
CA GLU A 63 9.97 1.25 -11.68
C GLU A 63 8.53 1.51 -12.13
N HIS A 64 8.34 1.84 -13.41
CA HIS A 64 7.05 2.22 -14.00
C HIS A 64 6.81 1.54 -15.35
N PHE A 65 5.54 1.38 -15.69
CA PHE A 65 5.12 0.91 -17.02
C PHE A 65 3.75 1.49 -17.37
N HIS A 66 3.43 1.45 -18.66
CA HIS A 66 2.14 1.86 -19.19
C HIS A 66 1.50 0.74 -20.00
N MET A 67 0.18 0.79 -20.12
CA MET A 67 -0.57 -0.11 -20.99
C MET A 67 -0.85 0.60 -22.32
N HIS A 68 -0.68 -0.11 -23.44
CA HIS A 68 -1.14 0.40 -24.74
C HIS A 68 -2.66 0.67 -24.72
N ASP A 69 -3.12 1.78 -25.30
CA ASP A 69 -4.54 2.18 -25.29
C ASP A 69 -5.48 1.07 -25.81
N MET A 70 -5.13 0.45 -26.94
CA MET A 70 -5.89 -0.67 -27.50
C MET A 70 -5.95 -1.86 -26.53
N MET A 71 -4.83 -2.15 -25.83
CA MET A 71 -4.80 -3.23 -24.84
C MET A 71 -5.60 -2.87 -23.58
N ARG A 72 -5.70 -1.59 -23.25
CA ARG A 72 -6.53 -1.10 -22.16
C ARG A 72 -8.00 -1.30 -22.44
N GLU A 73 -8.46 -1.04 -23.66
CA GLU A 73 -9.85 -1.34 -24.06
C GLU A 73 -10.16 -2.83 -23.96
N VAL A 74 -9.25 -3.68 -24.45
CA VAL A 74 -9.36 -5.14 -24.32
C VAL A 74 -9.41 -5.56 -22.85
N CYS A 75 -8.54 -5.01 -22.01
CA CYS A 75 -8.47 -5.28 -20.58
C CYS A 75 -9.77 -4.91 -19.86
N LEU A 76 -10.30 -3.71 -20.12
CA LEU A 76 -11.55 -3.22 -19.52
C LEU A 76 -12.76 -4.03 -19.98
N SER A 77 -12.83 -4.36 -21.29
CA SER A 77 -13.88 -5.19 -21.85
C SER A 77 -13.91 -6.57 -21.17
N LYS A 78 -12.75 -7.23 -21.11
CA LYS A 78 -12.64 -8.56 -20.49
C LYS A 78 -12.89 -8.53 -18.98
N ALA A 79 -12.43 -7.48 -18.29
CA ALA A 79 -12.72 -7.31 -16.87
C ALA A 79 -14.21 -7.15 -16.58
N LYS A 80 -14.96 -6.48 -17.48
CA LYS A 80 -16.42 -6.35 -17.38
C LYS A 80 -17.13 -7.67 -17.65
N GLU A 81 -16.73 -8.40 -18.69
CA GLU A 81 -17.27 -9.72 -19.04
C GLU A 81 -17.13 -10.71 -17.86
N GLU A 82 -15.95 -10.76 -17.24
CA GLU A 82 -15.62 -11.66 -16.13
C GLU A 82 -16.14 -11.18 -14.77
N ASN A 83 -16.82 -10.02 -14.71
CA ASN A 83 -17.17 -9.33 -13.45
C ASN A 83 -15.95 -9.17 -12.52
N PHE A 84 -14.77 -8.96 -13.10
CA PHE A 84 -13.49 -8.97 -12.39
C PHE A 84 -13.31 -7.74 -11.50
N LEU A 85 -13.74 -6.57 -11.98
CA LEU A 85 -13.56 -5.27 -11.34
C LEU A 85 -14.83 -4.42 -11.49
N GLN A 86 -15.20 -3.70 -10.44
CA GLN A 86 -16.17 -2.61 -10.51
C GLN A 86 -15.44 -1.27 -10.35
N ILE A 87 -15.65 -0.35 -11.29
CA ILE A 87 -15.12 1.01 -11.23
C ILE A 87 -16.26 1.96 -10.87
N ILE A 88 -16.10 2.73 -9.80
CA ILE A 88 -17.07 3.74 -9.38
C ILE A 88 -16.54 5.12 -9.80
N LYS A 89 -17.30 5.77 -10.70
CA LYS A 89 -17.14 7.17 -11.09
C LYS A 89 -18.36 7.98 -10.62
N VAL A 90 -18.26 9.30 -10.56
CA VAL A 90 -19.39 10.19 -10.23
C VAL A 90 -20.62 9.87 -11.12
N PRO A 91 -21.86 9.90 -10.60
CA PRO A 91 -23.02 10.06 -11.46
C PRO A 91 -23.03 11.50 -11.97
N THR A 92 -22.70 11.73 -13.25
CA THR A 92 -23.14 12.96 -13.92
C THR A 92 -24.64 13.09 -13.70
N SER A 93 -25.16 14.30 -13.45
CA SER A 93 -26.51 14.63 -12.97
C SER A 93 -27.71 14.08 -13.79
N THR A 94 -27.47 13.22 -14.78
CA THR A 94 -28.44 12.51 -15.62
C THR A 94 -28.35 10.99 -15.52
N SER A 95 -27.32 10.41 -14.90
CA SER A 95 -27.33 8.98 -14.56
C SER A 95 -27.98 8.86 -13.18
N THR A 96 -29.28 8.55 -13.17
CA THR A 96 -29.81 7.67 -12.14
C THR A 96 -28.75 6.60 -11.88
N ILE A 97 -28.45 6.34 -10.61
CA ILE A 97 -27.75 5.13 -10.21
C ILE A 97 -28.62 4.02 -10.79
N ASN A 98 -28.33 3.59 -12.02
CA ASN A 98 -28.87 2.36 -12.53
C ASN A 98 -28.45 1.40 -11.44
N ALA A 99 -29.47 0.82 -10.81
CA ALA A 99 -29.35 -0.32 -9.95
C ALA A 99 -28.75 -1.45 -10.80
N GLN A 100 -27.47 -1.30 -11.13
CA GLN A 100 -26.65 -2.36 -11.64
C GLN A 100 -26.65 -3.34 -10.49
N SER A 101 -27.19 -4.52 -10.80
CA SER A 101 -27.24 -5.71 -9.97
C SER A 101 -26.05 -5.74 -9.00
N PRO A 102 -26.25 -6.16 -7.73
CA PRO A 102 -25.17 -6.20 -6.75
C PRO A 102 -23.95 -6.88 -7.38
N SER A 103 -22.93 -6.07 -7.66
CA SER A 103 -21.76 -6.53 -8.40
C SER A 103 -21.15 -7.67 -7.61
N ARG A 104 -21.05 -8.83 -8.26
CA ARG A 104 -20.39 -10.00 -7.69
C ARG A 104 -18.86 -9.82 -7.62
N SER A 105 -18.35 -8.72 -8.20
CA SER A 105 -16.93 -8.42 -8.17
C SER A 105 -16.41 -8.37 -6.74
N ARG A 106 -15.18 -8.88 -6.60
CA ARG A 106 -14.41 -8.81 -5.36
C ARG A 106 -13.42 -7.65 -5.37
N ARG A 107 -13.37 -6.85 -6.44
CA ARG A 107 -12.43 -5.74 -6.60
C ARG A 107 -13.15 -4.46 -6.96
N LEU A 108 -12.72 -3.38 -6.33
CA LEU A 108 -13.36 -2.09 -6.43
C LEU A 108 -12.30 -1.01 -6.66
N THR A 109 -12.54 -0.17 -7.66
CA THR A 109 -11.78 1.06 -7.84
C THR A 109 -12.69 2.26 -7.60
N ILE A 110 -12.26 3.17 -6.75
CA ILE A 110 -12.93 4.46 -6.54
C ILE A 110 -12.14 5.55 -7.23
N ARG A 111 -12.81 6.31 -8.10
CA ARG A 111 -12.26 7.51 -8.76
C ARG A 111 -13.00 8.78 -8.40
N SER A 112 -13.71 8.76 -7.27
CA SER A 112 -14.40 9.93 -6.76
C SER A 112 -14.59 9.82 -5.27
N GLY A 113 -14.18 10.88 -4.58
CA GLY A 113 -14.32 10.97 -3.15
C GLY A 113 -15.77 10.81 -2.66
N LYS A 114 -16.73 11.37 -3.39
CA LYS A 114 -18.16 11.26 -3.06
C LYS A 114 -18.67 9.81 -2.98
N ALA A 115 -17.98 8.85 -3.61
CA ALA A 115 -18.32 7.44 -3.56
C ALA A 115 -18.02 6.77 -2.19
N PHE A 116 -17.14 7.34 -1.36
CA PHE A 116 -16.81 6.77 -0.05
C PHE A 116 -18.01 6.72 0.91
N HIS A 117 -18.94 7.68 0.81
CA HIS A 117 -20.16 7.64 1.61
C HIS A 117 -21.08 6.46 1.24
N ILE A 118 -20.92 5.92 0.03
CA ILE A 118 -21.73 4.82 -0.48
C ILE A 118 -21.13 3.46 -0.06
N LEU A 119 -19.80 3.37 0.12
CA LEU A 119 -19.07 2.17 0.57
C LEU A 119 -19.71 1.53 1.81
N GLY A 120 -20.05 2.36 2.79
CA GLY A 120 -20.61 1.92 4.07
C GLY A 120 -22.05 1.40 4.00
N HIS A 121 -22.81 1.64 2.94
CA HIS A 121 -24.26 1.35 2.96
C HIS A 121 -24.74 0.37 1.88
N LYS A 122 -24.03 0.21 0.76
CA LYS A 122 -24.57 -0.50 -0.41
C LYS A 122 -23.66 -1.56 -1.05
N TYR A 123 -22.44 -1.75 -0.56
CA TYR A 123 -21.47 -2.58 -1.28
C TYR A 123 -21.32 -4.00 -0.74
N ASN A 124 -20.79 -4.84 -1.62
CA ASN A 124 -20.63 -6.27 -1.46
C ASN A 124 -19.64 -6.58 -0.32
N LYS A 125 -20.13 -7.24 0.75
CA LYS A 125 -19.29 -7.73 1.86
C LYS A 125 -18.18 -8.70 1.43
N LYS A 126 -18.19 -9.16 0.17
CA LYS A 126 -17.18 -10.03 -0.45
C LYS A 126 -16.04 -9.27 -1.15
N VAL A 127 -16.04 -7.94 -1.12
CA VAL A 127 -14.92 -7.13 -1.65
C VAL A 127 -13.64 -7.50 -0.89
N ARG A 128 -12.59 -7.77 -1.66
CA ARG A 128 -11.24 -8.12 -1.22
C ARG A 128 -10.21 -7.05 -1.58
N SER A 129 -10.48 -6.22 -2.58
CA SER A 129 -9.58 -5.15 -2.97
C SER A 129 -10.33 -3.86 -3.19
N LEU A 130 -9.82 -2.80 -2.58
CA LEU A 130 -10.28 -1.44 -2.76
C LEU A 130 -9.06 -0.57 -3.09
N ILE A 131 -9.02 -0.03 -4.30
CA ILE A 131 -7.97 0.88 -4.75
C ILE A 131 -8.60 2.23 -5.06
N VAL A 132 -8.02 3.30 -4.54
CA VAL A 132 -8.51 4.65 -4.70
C VAL A 132 -7.52 5.40 -5.58
N LEU A 133 -8.00 5.97 -6.68
CA LEU A 133 -7.13 6.59 -7.70
C LEU A 133 -7.76 7.88 -8.23
N GLY A 134 -6.93 8.90 -8.45
CA GLY A 134 -7.32 10.12 -9.15
C GLY A 134 -8.48 10.85 -8.45
N LEU A 135 -8.34 11.08 -7.15
CA LEU A 135 -9.29 11.90 -6.41
C LEU A 135 -9.09 13.38 -6.72
N GLU A 136 -10.18 14.14 -6.82
CA GLU A 136 -10.12 15.61 -6.84
C GLU A 136 -9.55 16.12 -5.50
N GLU A 137 -8.70 17.15 -5.55
CA GLU A 137 -7.89 17.65 -4.43
C GLU A 137 -8.70 18.05 -3.17
N ASP A 138 -9.98 18.40 -3.34
CA ASP A 138 -10.84 18.96 -2.29
C ASP A 138 -11.70 17.93 -1.54
N PHE A 139 -11.51 16.62 -1.75
CA PHE A 139 -12.34 15.61 -1.09
C PHE A 139 -11.72 14.99 0.17
N TRP A 140 -12.49 14.97 1.27
CA TRP A 140 -12.05 14.45 2.56
C TRP A 140 -13.00 13.35 3.04
N ILE A 141 -12.47 12.20 3.47
CA ILE A 141 -13.26 11.16 4.14
C ILE A 141 -13.64 11.65 5.54
N GLN A 142 -14.95 11.66 5.84
CA GLN A 142 -15.49 12.16 7.10
C GLN A 142 -16.02 11.05 8.02
N SER A 143 -16.25 9.85 7.50
CA SER A 143 -16.92 8.77 8.24
C SER A 143 -15.93 7.90 9.02
N ALA A 144 -16.10 7.82 10.33
CA ALA A 144 -15.34 6.93 11.21
C ALA A 144 -15.61 5.43 10.93
N SER A 145 -16.73 5.11 10.27
CA SER A 145 -17.18 3.73 10.01
C SER A 145 -16.99 3.29 8.56
N VAL A 146 -16.27 4.06 7.74
CA VAL A 146 -16.16 3.83 6.28
C VAL A 146 -15.71 2.40 5.92
N PHE A 147 -14.89 1.75 6.76
CA PHE A 147 -14.36 0.41 6.50
C PHE A 147 -15.16 -0.74 7.14
N GLN A 148 -16.15 -0.45 8.01
CA GLN A 148 -16.84 -1.48 8.81
C GLN A 148 -17.56 -2.55 7.96
N ASN A 149 -17.96 -2.20 6.73
CA ASN A 149 -18.75 -3.08 5.87
C ASN A 149 -17.93 -3.82 4.81
N LEU A 150 -16.59 -3.79 4.91
CA LEU A 150 -15.68 -4.45 3.99
C LEU A 150 -14.77 -5.47 4.70
N PRO A 151 -15.33 -6.41 5.50
CA PRO A 151 -14.54 -7.22 6.44
C PRO A 151 -13.55 -8.19 5.76
N LEU A 152 -13.75 -8.49 4.48
CA LEU A 152 -12.93 -9.43 3.71
C LEU A 152 -11.83 -8.75 2.88
N LEU A 153 -11.59 -7.45 3.08
CA LEU A 153 -10.51 -6.73 2.41
C LEU A 153 -9.15 -7.35 2.70
N ARG A 154 -8.35 -7.48 1.64
CA ARG A 154 -6.96 -7.91 1.61
C ARG A 154 -6.06 -6.79 1.06
N VAL A 155 -6.55 -6.02 0.08
CA VAL A 155 -5.85 -4.85 -0.47
C VAL A 155 -6.67 -3.59 -0.19
N LEU A 156 -6.04 -2.62 0.46
CA LEU A 156 -6.58 -1.29 0.66
C LEU A 156 -5.52 -0.25 0.28
N ASP A 157 -5.72 0.38 -0.86
CA ASP A 157 -4.90 1.49 -1.30
C ASP A 157 -5.65 2.81 -1.10
N LEU A 158 -5.11 3.65 -0.21
CA LEU A 158 -5.62 4.97 0.14
C LEU A 158 -4.61 6.06 -0.21
N THR A 159 -3.81 5.83 -1.24
CA THR A 159 -2.86 6.81 -1.77
C THR A 159 -3.57 8.13 -2.05
N GLU A 160 -2.96 9.24 -1.64
CA GLU A 160 -3.47 10.63 -1.79
C GLU A 160 -4.83 10.90 -1.10
N VAL A 161 -5.34 9.97 -0.28
CA VAL A 161 -6.63 10.15 0.39
C VAL A 161 -6.49 11.09 1.59
N LYS A 162 -7.32 12.14 1.62
CA LYS A 162 -7.41 13.06 2.76
C LYS A 162 -8.50 12.62 3.75
N PHE A 163 -8.20 12.71 5.05
CA PHE A 163 -9.15 12.42 6.12
C PHE A 163 -9.48 13.68 6.91
N LYS A 164 -10.75 13.86 7.26
CA LYS A 164 -11.16 15.03 8.03
C LYS A 164 -10.46 15.06 9.39
N GLY A 165 -9.72 16.13 9.63
CA GLY A 165 -8.90 16.30 10.83
C GLY A 165 -7.65 15.43 10.89
N GLY A 166 -7.22 14.85 9.76
CA GLY A 166 -6.00 14.05 9.66
C GLY A 166 -6.05 12.70 10.38
N LYS A 167 -7.23 12.22 10.77
CA LYS A 167 -7.37 10.99 11.57
C LYS A 167 -7.77 9.81 10.70
N LEU A 168 -6.93 8.78 10.67
CA LEU A 168 -7.33 7.50 10.08
C LEU A 168 -8.42 6.85 10.96
N PRO A 169 -9.58 6.45 10.40
CA PRO A 169 -10.67 5.87 11.17
C PRO A 169 -10.27 4.58 11.91
N SER A 170 -10.68 4.44 13.18
CA SER A 170 -10.39 3.24 13.98
C SER A 170 -11.02 1.95 13.43
N SER A 171 -12.03 2.07 12.55
CA SER A 171 -12.61 0.95 11.81
C SER A 171 -11.61 0.22 10.92
N ILE A 172 -10.45 0.81 10.60
CA ILE A 172 -9.35 0.13 9.91
C ILE A 172 -8.95 -1.16 10.62
N GLY A 173 -8.93 -1.15 11.96
CA GLY A 173 -8.56 -2.32 12.78
C GLY A 173 -9.57 -3.47 12.74
N GLY A 174 -10.72 -3.29 12.08
CA GLY A 174 -11.68 -4.37 11.80
C GLY A 174 -11.36 -5.17 10.53
N LEU A 175 -10.41 -4.70 9.70
CA LEU A 175 -10.01 -5.35 8.47
C LEU A 175 -8.97 -6.47 8.73
N ILE A 176 -9.32 -7.45 9.55
CA ILE A 176 -8.39 -8.48 10.04
C ILE A 176 -7.77 -9.36 8.95
N HIS A 177 -8.34 -9.35 7.74
CA HIS A 177 -7.82 -10.07 6.57
C HIS A 177 -6.90 -9.23 5.69
N LEU A 178 -6.66 -7.96 6.07
CA LEU A 178 -5.85 -7.03 5.27
C LEU A 178 -4.41 -7.49 5.20
N ARG A 179 -3.84 -7.45 4.00
CA ARG A 179 -2.47 -7.85 3.66
C ARG A 179 -1.66 -6.71 3.06
N PHE A 180 -2.34 -5.74 2.45
CA PHE A 180 -1.74 -4.54 1.89
C PHE A 180 -2.50 -3.31 2.37
N LEU A 181 -1.76 -2.35 2.92
CA LEU A 181 -2.24 -1.02 3.26
C LEU A 181 -1.23 0.04 2.78
N SER A 182 -1.66 0.92 1.89
CA SER A 182 -0.90 2.12 1.53
C SER A 182 -1.64 3.38 1.97
N LEU A 183 -0.91 4.24 2.67
CA LEU A 183 -1.26 5.64 2.98
C LEU A 183 -0.25 6.59 2.32
N TYR A 184 0.38 6.16 1.22
CA TYR A 184 1.31 7.00 0.48
C TYR A 184 0.65 8.34 0.11
N ASP A 185 1.30 9.45 0.42
CA ASP A 185 0.79 10.79 0.16
C ASP A 185 -0.60 11.09 0.78
N ALA A 186 -1.07 10.27 1.73
CA ALA A 186 -2.37 10.46 2.35
C ALA A 186 -2.34 11.61 3.36
N GLY A 187 -3.43 12.37 3.48
CA GLY A 187 -3.59 13.43 4.47
C GLY A 187 -3.92 12.86 5.86
N VAL A 188 -2.96 12.15 6.49
CA VAL A 188 -3.12 11.49 7.79
C VAL A 188 -2.02 11.90 8.76
N SER A 189 -2.39 12.54 9.87
CA SER A 189 -1.50 12.88 10.99
C SER A 189 -1.67 11.98 12.21
N HIS A 190 -2.75 11.19 12.29
CA HIS A 190 -3.01 10.33 13.45
C HIS A 190 -3.46 8.93 13.04
N LEU A 191 -2.64 7.93 13.39
CA LEU A 191 -2.99 6.52 13.27
C LEU A 191 -3.68 6.01 14.55
N PRO A 192 -4.79 5.25 14.43
CA PRO A 192 -5.47 4.65 15.57
C PRO A 192 -4.68 3.45 16.10
N SER A 193 -4.72 3.19 17.42
CA SER A 193 -4.10 1.99 18.01
C SER A 193 -4.65 0.67 17.46
N SER A 194 -5.91 0.68 16.98
CA SER A 194 -6.54 -0.49 16.37
C SER A 194 -5.84 -0.96 15.09
N ILE A 195 -4.94 -0.17 14.49
CA ILE A 195 -4.10 -0.63 13.38
C ILE A 195 -3.27 -1.87 13.76
N GLY A 196 -2.90 -2.02 15.04
CA GLY A 196 -2.20 -3.22 15.55
C GLY A 196 -2.96 -4.53 15.39
N ASN A 197 -4.28 -4.48 15.13
CA ASN A 197 -5.10 -5.66 14.88
C ASN A 197 -4.85 -6.31 13.50
N LEU A 198 -4.15 -5.63 12.60
CA LEU A 198 -3.89 -6.10 11.24
C LEU A 198 -2.75 -7.15 11.22
N LYS A 199 -2.99 -8.32 11.84
CA LYS A 199 -1.96 -9.35 12.06
C LYS A 199 -1.47 -10.05 10.79
N LEU A 200 -2.26 -10.02 9.73
CA LEU A 200 -1.94 -10.65 8.43
C LEU A 200 -1.31 -9.66 7.44
N LEU A 201 -1.00 -8.43 7.88
CA LEU A 201 -0.47 -7.39 7.01
C LEU A 201 0.95 -7.74 6.55
N LEU A 202 1.18 -7.71 5.23
CA LEU A 202 2.47 -7.97 4.58
C LEU A 202 3.17 -6.68 4.14
N TYR A 203 2.38 -5.68 3.76
CA TYR A 203 2.86 -4.38 3.26
C TYR A 203 2.13 -3.24 3.96
N LEU A 204 2.90 -2.33 4.54
CA LEU A 204 2.42 -1.11 5.18
C LEU A 204 3.24 0.10 4.73
N ASN A 205 2.59 1.02 4.02
CA ASN A 205 3.20 2.30 3.66
C ASN A 205 2.54 3.44 4.44
N LEU A 206 3.32 4.11 5.30
CA LEU A 206 2.93 5.26 6.12
C LEU A 206 3.61 6.57 5.66
N SER A 207 4.13 6.62 4.43
CA SER A 207 4.80 7.80 3.87
C SER A 207 3.76 8.84 3.41
N VAL A 208 3.16 9.54 4.37
CA VAL A 208 2.05 10.49 4.20
C VAL A 208 2.50 11.88 3.70
N ALA A 209 1.61 12.61 3.01
CA ALA A 209 1.85 13.99 2.57
C ALA A 209 1.39 14.99 3.62
N ILE A 210 2.11 15.06 4.73
CA ILE A 210 1.87 16.13 5.70
C ILE A 210 3.19 16.78 6.11
N GLU A 211 3.16 18.11 6.20
CA GLU A 211 4.26 18.90 6.79
C GLU A 211 4.29 18.77 8.32
N GLU A 212 3.24 18.17 8.91
CA GLU A 212 3.11 17.98 10.34
C GLU A 212 3.63 16.61 10.80
N PRO A 213 4.14 16.48 12.03
CA PRO A 213 4.55 15.18 12.57
C PRO A 213 3.38 14.19 12.70
N VAL A 214 3.59 12.94 12.32
CA VAL A 214 2.59 11.87 12.45
C VAL A 214 2.62 11.25 13.85
N HIS A 215 1.44 11.03 14.44
CA HIS A 215 1.26 10.16 15.59
C HIS A 215 1.14 8.69 15.14
N VAL A 216 2.20 7.92 15.39
CA VAL A 216 2.24 6.47 15.16
C VAL A 216 2.18 5.73 16.50
N PRO A 217 1.15 4.92 16.78
CA PRO A 217 1.07 4.14 18.01
C PRO A 217 2.13 3.03 18.03
N ASN A 218 2.67 2.72 19.21
CA ASN A 218 3.64 1.63 19.42
C ASN A 218 2.99 0.23 19.38
N VAL A 219 2.39 -0.10 18.24
CA VAL A 219 1.67 -1.36 17.96
C VAL A 219 2.15 -2.01 16.66
N LEU A 220 3.24 -1.52 16.05
CA LEU A 220 3.75 -2.10 14.81
C LEU A 220 4.43 -3.44 15.07
N LYS A 221 5.16 -3.63 16.19
CA LYS A 221 5.74 -4.93 16.62
C LYS A 221 4.76 -6.11 16.64
N GLU A 222 3.49 -5.79 16.71
CA GLU A 222 2.39 -6.73 16.78
C GLU A 222 2.01 -7.32 15.40
N MET A 223 2.55 -6.80 14.30
CA MET A 223 2.32 -7.21 12.90
C MET A 223 3.41 -8.17 12.42
N LEU A 224 3.41 -9.40 12.93
CA LEU A 224 4.53 -10.34 12.74
C LEU A 224 4.72 -10.83 11.29
N GLU A 225 3.69 -10.74 10.45
CA GLU A 225 3.75 -11.12 9.03
C GLU A 225 4.31 -10.01 8.14
N LEU A 226 4.59 -8.82 8.70
CA LEU A 226 4.98 -7.65 7.92
C LEU A 226 6.35 -7.87 7.25
N ARG A 227 6.38 -7.61 5.94
CA ARG A 227 7.58 -7.75 5.09
C ARG A 227 8.08 -6.40 4.57
N ASN A 228 7.16 -5.46 4.35
CA ASN A 228 7.48 -4.12 3.86
C ASN A 228 6.89 -3.09 4.79
N LEU A 229 7.74 -2.21 5.30
CA LEU A 229 7.35 -1.12 6.17
C LEU A 229 8.01 0.19 5.70
N PHE A 230 7.18 1.17 5.36
CA PHE A 230 7.62 2.53 5.10
C PHE A 230 7.09 3.42 6.22
N LEU A 231 8.00 3.97 7.03
CA LEU A 231 7.67 4.84 8.15
C LEU A 231 7.56 6.31 7.68
N PRO A 232 6.75 7.14 8.37
CA PRO A 232 6.73 8.57 8.09
C PRO A 232 8.10 9.20 8.35
N LEU A 233 8.48 10.16 7.52
CA LEU A 233 9.74 10.90 7.70
C LEU A 233 9.78 11.70 9.01
N PHE A 234 8.62 12.26 9.40
CA PHE A 234 8.47 13.06 10.62
C PHE A 234 7.37 12.48 11.49
N MET A 235 7.72 12.16 12.74
CA MET A 235 6.80 11.69 13.76
C MET A 235 6.89 12.59 14.99
N HIS A 236 5.86 12.61 15.84
CA HIS A 236 5.93 13.38 17.08
C HIS A 236 7.12 12.95 17.95
N ASP A 237 7.77 13.89 18.63
CA ASP A 237 8.97 13.64 19.46
C ASP A 237 8.76 12.62 20.60
N LYS A 238 7.50 12.42 21.01
CA LYS A 238 7.12 11.43 22.03
C LYS A 238 6.97 10.03 21.48
N THR A 239 6.96 9.86 20.15
CA THR A 239 6.86 8.56 19.49
C THR A 239 8.09 7.72 19.81
N LYS A 240 7.85 6.53 20.33
CA LYS A 240 8.85 5.48 20.52
C LYS A 240 8.30 4.18 19.97
N LEU A 241 8.88 3.72 18.88
CA LEU A 241 8.48 2.48 18.23
C LEU A 241 9.47 1.38 18.61
N GLU A 242 8.92 0.27 19.08
CA GLU A 242 9.61 -1.00 19.20
C GLU A 242 9.34 -1.80 17.94
N LEU A 243 10.40 -2.17 17.22
CA LEU A 243 10.29 -2.90 15.95
C LEU A 243 11.00 -4.27 15.99
N CYS A 244 11.58 -4.66 17.13
CA CYS A 244 12.45 -5.83 17.28
C CYS A 244 11.80 -7.19 17.01
N ASP A 245 10.46 -7.27 16.98
CA ASP A 245 9.69 -8.48 16.69
C ASP A 245 9.32 -8.63 15.21
N LEU A 246 9.60 -7.62 14.38
CA LEU A 246 9.33 -7.62 12.94
C LEU A 246 10.40 -8.40 12.16
N VAL A 247 10.62 -9.65 12.54
CA VAL A 247 11.68 -10.52 12.03
C VAL A 247 11.50 -10.96 10.57
N ASN A 248 10.30 -10.75 10.01
CA ASN A 248 9.96 -11.06 8.63
C ASN A 248 10.15 -9.88 7.67
N LEU A 249 10.61 -8.72 8.15
CA LEU A 249 10.87 -7.57 7.29
C LEU A 249 11.96 -7.86 6.26
N GLU A 250 11.63 -7.55 5.02
CA GLU A 250 12.49 -7.57 3.84
C GLU A 250 12.85 -6.14 3.41
N TYR A 251 11.93 -5.19 3.60
CA TYR A 251 12.11 -3.77 3.26
C TYR A 251 11.69 -2.87 4.43
N LEU A 252 12.61 -2.01 4.87
CA LEU A 252 12.37 -1.03 5.91
C LEU A 252 12.83 0.36 5.47
N TRP A 253 11.87 1.25 5.23
CA TRP A 253 12.14 2.63 4.82
C TRP A 253 11.77 3.64 5.92
N GLY A 254 12.52 4.73 6.02
CA GLY A 254 12.26 5.79 7.00
C GLY A 254 12.59 5.42 8.45
N PHE A 255 13.42 4.38 8.68
CA PHE A 255 13.87 4.05 10.03
C PHE A 255 14.70 5.21 10.59
N SER A 256 14.39 5.66 11.81
CA SER A 256 15.07 6.79 12.43
C SER A 256 15.46 6.48 13.86
N THR A 257 16.72 6.77 14.20
CA THR A 257 17.25 6.59 15.55
C THR A 257 16.69 7.58 16.57
N GLN A 258 15.88 8.55 16.12
CA GLN A 258 15.11 9.44 16.99
C GLN A 258 13.89 8.73 17.60
N TYR A 259 13.26 7.83 16.85
CA TYR A 259 11.98 7.20 17.23
C TYR A 259 12.10 5.71 17.55
N SER A 260 13.22 5.06 17.17
CA SER A 260 13.45 3.63 17.39
C SER A 260 14.89 3.35 17.81
N SER A 261 15.10 2.17 18.41
CA SER A 261 16.44 1.72 18.79
C SER A 261 17.11 0.98 17.64
N VAL A 262 18.39 1.25 17.39
CA VAL A 262 19.21 0.50 16.41
C VAL A 262 19.32 -0.99 16.75
N THR A 263 19.10 -1.36 18.02
CA THR A 263 19.03 -2.77 18.45
C THR A 263 17.82 -3.50 17.87
N ASP A 264 16.77 -2.79 17.44
CA ASP A 264 15.60 -3.42 16.83
C ASP A 264 15.93 -4.10 15.50
N LEU A 265 16.97 -3.62 14.81
CA LEU A 265 17.44 -4.19 13.55
C LEU A 265 18.11 -5.56 13.72
N LEU A 266 18.62 -5.90 14.92
CA LEU A 266 19.45 -7.09 15.14
C LEU A 266 18.78 -8.41 14.75
N ARG A 267 17.44 -8.46 14.83
CA ARG A 267 16.66 -9.67 14.53
C ARG A 267 16.06 -9.69 13.13
N MET A 268 16.23 -8.63 12.34
CA MET A 268 15.67 -8.48 10.99
C MET A 268 16.56 -9.17 9.94
N THR A 269 16.86 -10.45 10.11
CA THR A 269 17.84 -11.16 9.28
C THR A 269 17.39 -11.35 7.82
N LYS A 270 16.11 -11.15 7.51
CA LYS A 270 15.55 -11.19 6.14
C LYS A 270 15.64 -9.85 5.41
N LEU A 271 16.10 -8.78 6.07
CA LEU A 271 16.12 -7.44 5.51
C LEU A 271 17.07 -7.35 4.32
N ARG A 272 16.55 -6.89 3.19
CA ARG A 272 17.24 -6.68 1.91
C ARG A 272 17.46 -5.21 1.61
N SER A 273 16.54 -4.35 2.01
CA SER A 273 16.68 -2.91 1.85
C SER A 273 16.38 -2.17 3.14
N LEU A 274 17.27 -1.23 3.48
CA LEU A 274 17.17 -0.42 4.68
C LEU A 274 17.48 1.04 4.36
N SER A 275 16.56 1.95 4.71
CA SER A 275 16.84 3.38 4.78
C SER A 275 16.87 3.83 6.24
N VAL A 276 18.02 4.34 6.68
CA VAL A 276 18.23 4.87 8.03
C VAL A 276 18.46 6.37 8.00
N SER A 277 17.73 7.10 8.82
CA SER A 277 18.06 8.46 9.23
C SER A 277 18.75 8.44 10.59
N LEU A 278 19.98 8.95 10.64
CA LEU A 278 20.76 9.02 11.86
C LEU A 278 20.62 10.40 12.49
N ARG A 279 20.13 10.45 13.73
CA ARG A 279 20.13 11.67 14.56
C ARG A 279 21.11 11.52 15.71
N GLU A 280 21.62 12.66 16.19
CA GLU A 280 22.81 12.92 17.04
C GLU A 280 23.11 11.97 18.23
N ARG A 281 22.19 11.07 18.61
CA ARG A 281 22.34 10.13 19.75
C ARG A 281 22.85 8.74 19.38
N CYS A 282 22.90 8.38 18.09
CA CYS A 282 23.40 7.09 17.67
C CYS A 282 24.90 7.16 17.35
N THR A 283 25.71 6.30 17.97
CA THR A 283 27.11 6.14 17.56
C THR A 283 27.17 5.27 16.31
N PHE A 284 28.03 5.66 15.37
CA PHE A 284 28.30 4.88 14.16
C PHE A 284 28.70 3.43 14.49
N GLU A 285 29.34 3.20 15.64
CA GLU A 285 29.71 1.87 16.14
C GLU A 285 28.49 0.99 16.40
N THR A 286 27.46 1.51 17.07
CA THR A 286 26.24 0.73 17.33
C THR A 286 25.52 0.39 16.02
N LEU A 287 25.42 1.34 15.09
CA LEU A 287 24.87 1.06 13.77
C LEU A 287 25.70 0.01 13.02
N SER A 288 27.02 0.15 13.00
CA SER A 288 27.92 -0.80 12.34
C SER A 288 27.76 -2.20 12.90
N SER A 289 27.61 -2.35 14.22
CA SER A 289 27.37 -3.65 14.85
C SER A 289 26.05 -4.28 14.42
N SER A 290 24.95 -3.52 14.37
CA SER A 290 23.66 -4.03 13.91
C SER A 290 23.67 -4.40 12.42
N LEU A 291 24.30 -3.58 11.58
CA LEU A 291 24.39 -3.82 10.13
C LEU A 291 25.17 -5.10 9.80
N ARG A 292 26.15 -5.51 10.63
CA ARG A 292 26.90 -6.77 10.44
C ARG A 292 26.03 -8.02 10.54
N GLU A 293 24.94 -7.95 11.29
CA GLU A 293 24.00 -9.07 11.44
C GLU A 293 23.02 -9.17 10.25
N LEU A 294 22.87 -8.11 9.45
CA LEU A 294 21.97 -8.05 8.29
C LEU A 294 22.62 -8.66 7.04
N ARG A 295 22.84 -9.97 7.06
CA ARG A 295 23.59 -10.69 6.01
C ARG A 295 22.94 -10.69 4.62
N ASN A 296 21.64 -10.43 4.55
CA ASN A 296 20.87 -10.39 3.31
C ASN A 296 20.69 -8.95 2.77
N LEU A 297 21.31 -7.95 3.40
CA LEU A 297 21.14 -6.56 3.01
C LEU A 297 21.81 -6.30 1.65
N GLU A 298 21.01 -5.95 0.66
CA GLU A 298 21.41 -5.63 -0.71
C GLU A 298 21.57 -4.11 -0.89
N THR A 299 20.70 -3.33 -0.24
CA THR A 299 20.62 -1.87 -0.40
C THR A 299 20.58 -1.17 0.96
N LEU A 300 21.44 -0.17 1.13
CA LEU A 300 21.50 0.68 2.32
C LEU A 300 21.47 2.15 1.92
N HIS A 301 20.47 2.89 2.39
CA HIS A 301 20.38 4.33 2.26
C HIS A 301 20.64 4.99 3.62
N LEU A 302 21.60 5.91 3.67
CA LEU A 302 21.92 6.68 4.86
C LEU A 302 21.54 8.15 4.63
N ASN A 303 20.62 8.64 5.44
CA ASN A 303 20.22 10.04 5.48
C ASN A 303 20.82 10.69 6.74
N PHE A 304 21.55 11.78 6.56
CA PHE A 304 22.20 12.56 7.63
C PHE A 304 21.41 13.84 7.93
#